data_AF-A0A8T0FPJ8-F1
#
_entry.id   AF-A0A8T0FPJ8-F1
#
_cell.length_a   1.000
_cell.length_b   1.000
_cell.length_c   1.000
_cell.angle_alpha   90.00
_cell.angle_beta   90.00
_cell.angle_gamma   90.00
#
_symmetry.space_group_name_H-M   'P 1'
#
loop_
_entity.id
_entity.type
_entity.pdbx_description
1 polymer ?
#
loop_
_entity_poly.entity_id
_entity_poly.type
_entity_poly.pdbx_seq_one_letter_code
_entity_poly.pdbx_strand_id
1 'polypeptide(L)'
;MCNRLQSASRPADGLCQAVALYYNASETVECFDIYQEYIYCADPTGCGLGFDATAWDYQACTEINLEGSTSGTVDMFPVLPFTSQMRDEYCYKTYKVLPRRDYLDVQYWGADISSSSNIVFSNGNLDPWAPGGILKKNPDSPVGQ
;
A
#
# COMPACT_ATOMS: atom_id res chain seq x y z
N MET A 1 15.65 5.61 11.33
CA MET A 1 14.31 6.07 11.77
C MET A 1 14.13 5.98 13.28
N CYS A 2 14.07 4.78 13.88
CA CYS A 2 13.81 4.61 15.33
C CYS A 2 14.75 5.42 16.24
N ASN A 3 16.03 5.50 15.90
CA ASN A 3 16.99 6.32 16.67
C ASN A 3 16.58 7.80 16.72
N ARG A 4 16.08 8.38 15.61
CA ARG A 4 15.62 9.77 15.54
C ARG A 4 14.38 10.00 16.41
N LEU A 5 13.46 9.03 16.42
CA LEU A 5 12.27 9.05 17.28
C LEU A 5 12.65 9.02 18.77
N GLN A 6 13.57 8.15 19.15
CA GLN A 6 13.97 7.96 20.54
C GLN A 6 14.86 9.09 21.09
N SER A 7 15.65 9.74 20.23
CA SER A 7 16.56 10.81 20.65
C SER A 7 15.90 12.17 20.83
N ALA A 8 14.69 12.36 20.31
CA ALA A 8 14.01 13.65 20.33
C ALA A 8 13.35 13.95 21.68
N SER A 9 13.49 15.18 22.18
CA SER A 9 12.86 15.60 23.43
C SER A 9 11.34 15.71 23.33
N ARG A 10 10.81 16.10 22.16
CA ARG A 10 9.38 16.10 21.87
C ARG A 10 9.06 15.01 20.83
N PRO A 11 8.02 14.18 21.03
CA PRO A 11 7.65 13.14 20.07
C PRO A 11 7.40 13.66 18.65
N ALA A 12 6.79 14.85 18.52
CA ALA A 12 6.54 15.48 17.23
C ALA A 12 7.83 15.83 16.47
N ASP A 13 8.88 16.27 17.17
CA ASP A 13 10.19 16.54 16.55
C ASP A 13 10.85 15.25 16.07
N GLY A 14 10.74 14.18 16.86
CA GLY A 14 11.22 12.86 16.48
C GLY A 14 10.51 12.32 15.24
N LEU A 15 9.19 12.50 15.16
CA LEU A 15 8.40 12.11 13.99
C LEU A 15 8.79 12.93 12.76
N CYS A 16 8.94 14.25 12.91
CA CYS A 16 9.42 15.13 11.85
C CYS A 16 10.79 14.68 11.31
N GLN A 17 11.74 14.40 12.20
CA GLN A 17 13.06 13.89 11.84
C GLN A 17 13.03 12.50 11.19
N ALA A 18 12.11 11.64 11.61
CA ALA A 18 11.92 10.31 11.03
C ALA A 18 11.38 10.39 9.59
N VAL A 19 10.35 11.22 9.37
CA VAL A 19 9.72 11.46 8.06
C VAL A 19 10.70 12.13 7.09
N ALA A 20 11.59 13.00 7.59
CA ALA A 20 12.64 13.65 6.81
C ALA A 20 13.59 12.66 6.09
N LEU A 21 13.76 11.44 6.60
CA LEU A 21 14.57 10.41 5.93
C LEU A 21 14.03 10.07 4.52
N TYR A 22 12.73 10.28 4.29
CA TYR A 22 12.09 10.03 3.01
C TYR A 22 11.84 11.34 2.25
N TYR A 23 11.16 12.32 2.87
CA TYR A 23 10.72 13.54 2.18
C TYR A 23 11.75 14.67 2.14
N ASN A 24 12.86 14.56 2.87
CA ASN A 24 13.95 15.54 2.86
C ASN A 24 15.32 14.88 2.95
N ALA A 25 15.52 13.80 2.20
CA ALA A 25 16.78 13.06 2.18
C ALA A 25 17.96 13.92 1.67
N SER A 26 17.70 14.95 0.87
CA SER A 26 18.70 15.91 0.39
C SER A 26 19.05 17.00 1.41
N GLU A 27 18.28 17.13 2.50
CA GLU A 27 18.43 18.19 3.51
C GLU A 27 18.31 19.61 2.95
N THR A 28 17.58 19.79 1.85
CA THR A 28 17.39 21.09 1.16
C THR A 28 16.02 21.71 1.38
N VAL A 29 15.06 20.96 1.93
CA VAL A 29 13.70 21.42 2.17
C VAL A 29 13.59 22.00 3.59
N GLU A 30 13.04 23.20 3.71
CA GLU A 30 12.85 23.88 5.00
C GLU A 30 11.58 23.40 5.73
N CYS A 31 10.52 23.09 4.98
CA CYS A 31 9.25 22.60 5.52
C CYS A 31 8.56 21.59 4.57
N PHE A 32 7.82 20.65 5.13
CA PHE A 32 7.04 19.68 4.37
C PHE A 32 5.73 20.29 3.85
N ASP A 33 5.50 20.22 2.54
CA ASP A 33 4.17 20.48 1.97
C ASP A 33 3.40 19.17 1.87
N ILE A 34 2.69 18.83 2.95
CA ILE A 34 2.03 17.53 3.10
C ILE A 34 0.97 17.24 2.03
N TYR A 35 0.42 18.26 1.36
CA TYR A 35 -0.58 18.09 0.30
C TYR A 35 0.05 17.97 -1.08
N GLN A 36 1.30 18.39 -1.26
CA GLN A 36 2.05 18.17 -2.50
C GLN A 36 2.90 16.91 -2.44
N GLU A 37 3.37 16.55 -1.24
CA GLU A 37 4.26 15.41 -1.02
C GLU A 37 3.51 14.08 -0.88
N TYR A 38 2.24 14.10 -0.43
CA TYR A 38 1.40 12.92 -0.33
C TYR A 38 -0.02 13.20 -0.83
N ILE A 39 -0.38 12.61 -1.97
CA ILE A 39 -1.71 12.72 -2.56
C ILE A 39 -2.56 11.54 -2.12
N TYR A 40 -3.68 11.83 -1.44
CA TYR A 40 -4.66 10.80 -1.10
C TYR A 40 -5.30 10.22 -2.38
N CYS A 41 -5.30 8.89 -2.45
CA CYS A 41 -5.76 8.14 -3.60
C CYS A 41 -6.51 6.85 -3.17
N ALA A 42 -6.90 6.01 -4.13
CA ALA A 42 -7.57 4.74 -3.87
C ALA A 42 -6.65 3.62 -3.36
N ASP A 43 -5.36 3.90 -3.18
CA ASP A 43 -4.39 3.05 -2.48
C ASP A 43 -4.03 3.70 -1.13
N PRO A 44 -4.41 3.10 0.02
CA PRO A 44 -4.13 3.67 1.34
C PRO A 44 -2.65 3.66 1.71
N THR A 45 -1.79 2.97 0.94
CA THR A 45 -0.33 2.97 1.12
C THR A 45 0.37 4.06 0.32
N GLY A 46 -0.37 4.75 -0.56
CA GLY A 46 0.06 5.93 -1.32
C GLY A 46 0.38 5.62 -2.78
N CYS A 47 -0.10 6.48 -3.68
CA CYS A 47 0.10 6.32 -5.13
C CYS A 47 1.38 6.99 -5.65
N GLY A 48 2.04 7.83 -4.84
CA GLY A 48 3.14 8.69 -5.30
C GLY A 48 2.65 9.94 -6.03
N LEU A 49 3.48 10.50 -6.92
CA LEU A 49 3.24 11.77 -7.59
C LEU A 49 3.26 11.63 -9.13
N GLY A 50 2.63 12.58 -9.82
CA GLY A 50 2.67 12.67 -11.28
C GLY A 50 1.74 11.71 -12.03
N PHE A 51 2.05 11.48 -13.31
CA PHE A 51 1.18 10.69 -14.19
C PHE A 51 1.15 9.20 -13.83
N ASP A 52 2.27 8.63 -13.38
CA ASP A 52 2.33 7.24 -12.97
C ASP A 52 1.45 6.97 -11.75
N ALA A 53 1.42 7.92 -10.80
CA ALA A 53 0.51 7.86 -9.65
C ALA A 53 -0.96 7.92 -10.05
N THR A 54 -1.28 8.75 -11.05
CA THR A 54 -2.66 8.85 -11.59
C THR A 54 -3.07 7.56 -12.31
N ALA A 55 -2.15 6.95 -13.05
CA ALA A 55 -2.39 5.65 -13.69
C ALA A 55 -2.61 4.54 -12.65
N TRP A 56 -1.78 4.49 -11.60
CA TRP A 56 -1.93 3.53 -10.50
C TRP A 56 -3.25 3.72 -9.76
N ASP A 57 -3.61 4.96 -9.45
CA ASP A 57 -4.87 5.29 -8.78
C ASP A 57 -6.08 4.84 -9.62
N TYR A 58 -6.02 4.95 -10.96
CA TYR A 58 -7.05 4.40 -11.83
C TYR A 58 -7.13 2.86 -11.74
N GLN A 59 -5.99 2.15 -11.69
CA GLN A 59 -5.98 0.69 -11.50
C GLN A 59 -6.58 0.30 -10.13
N ALA A 60 -6.22 1.02 -9.07
CA ALA A 60 -6.78 0.87 -7.73
C ALA A 60 -8.27 1.24 -7.67
N CYS A 61 -8.76 2.09 -8.56
CA CYS A 61 -10.18 2.44 -8.67
C CYS A 61 -11.02 1.49 -9.53
N THR A 62 -10.40 0.51 -10.19
CA THR A 62 -11.11 -0.37 -11.12
C THR A 62 -10.98 -1.83 -10.72
N GLU A 63 -9.76 -2.37 -10.70
CA GLU A 63 -9.53 -3.81 -10.60
C GLU A 63 -8.67 -4.18 -9.38
N ILE A 64 -7.67 -3.37 -9.04
CA ILE A 64 -6.76 -3.64 -7.92
C ILE A 64 -7.45 -3.29 -6.59
N ASN A 65 -7.69 -4.28 -5.74
CA ASN A 65 -8.36 -4.09 -4.45
C ASN A 65 -7.34 -3.91 -3.32
N LEU A 66 -7.23 -2.69 -2.79
CA LEU A 66 -6.33 -2.35 -1.68
C LEU A 66 -7.14 -1.76 -0.52
N GLU A 67 -7.92 -2.60 0.14
CA GLU A 67 -8.77 -2.19 1.26
C GLU A 67 -8.00 -2.34 2.58
N GLY A 68 -7.10 -1.39 2.87
CA GLY A 68 -6.28 -1.35 4.09
C GLY A 68 -6.64 -0.18 4.99
N SER A 69 -6.97 -0.44 6.26
CA SER A 69 -7.25 0.60 7.27
C SER A 69 -6.26 0.53 8.43
N THR A 70 -6.05 1.64 9.13
CA THR A 70 -5.36 1.65 10.42
C THR A 70 -6.35 1.80 11.56
N SER A 71 -6.10 1.09 12.66
CA SER A 71 -7.04 0.89 13.77
C SER A 71 -6.59 1.53 15.08
N GLY A 72 -5.30 1.85 15.23
CA GLY A 72 -4.72 2.32 16.49
C GLY A 72 -4.76 1.31 17.65
N THR A 73 -5.14 0.05 17.38
CA THR A 73 -5.24 -1.01 18.39
C THR A 73 -4.30 -2.18 18.11
N VAL A 74 -4.25 -2.65 16.87
CA VAL A 74 -3.32 -3.69 16.40
C VAL A 74 -2.13 -3.11 15.62
N ASP A 75 -2.12 -1.79 15.44
CA ASP A 75 -1.09 -1.01 14.77
C ASP A 75 -0.80 0.26 15.58
N MET A 76 0.28 0.96 15.24
CA MET A 76 0.75 2.15 15.96
C MET A 76 0.27 3.47 15.34
N PHE A 77 -0.64 3.44 14.36
CA PHE A 77 -1.07 4.62 13.60
C PHE A 77 -2.39 5.18 14.14
N PRO A 78 -2.74 6.44 13.81
CA PRO A 78 -4.08 6.96 14.05
C PRO A 78 -5.16 6.10 13.38
N VAL A 79 -6.40 6.19 13.84
CA VAL A 79 -7.53 5.51 13.20
C VAL A 79 -7.81 6.17 11.84
N LEU A 80 -7.52 5.48 10.75
CA LEU A 80 -7.77 5.92 9.38
C LEU A 80 -8.56 4.83 8.65
N PRO A 81 -9.90 4.94 8.60
CA PRO A 81 -10.72 4.00 7.88
C PRO A 81 -10.57 4.20 6.37
N PHE A 82 -10.48 3.09 5.64
CA PHE A 82 -10.55 3.03 4.19
C PHE A 82 -11.46 1.88 3.79
N THR A 83 -12.77 2.17 3.75
CA THR A 83 -13.80 1.16 3.47
C THR A 83 -14.08 1.05 1.99
N SER A 84 -14.68 -0.07 1.58
CA SER A 84 -15.15 -0.29 0.21
C SER A 84 -16.08 0.84 -0.28
N GLN A 85 -16.96 1.36 0.60
CA GLN A 85 -17.84 2.48 0.27
C GLN A 85 -17.06 3.78 0.03
N MET A 86 -16.08 4.11 0.88
CA MET A 86 -15.24 5.30 0.70
C MET A 86 -14.47 5.23 -0.62
N ARG A 87 -13.96 4.05 -0.98
CA ARG A 87 -13.32 3.80 -2.28
C ARG A 87 -14.30 4.00 -3.44
N ASP A 88 -15.51 3.45 -3.37
CA ASP A 88 -16.53 3.62 -4.42
C ASP A 88 -16.87 5.10 -4.65
N GLU A 89 -17.08 5.84 -3.56
CA GLU A 89 -17.37 7.29 -3.62
C GLU A 89 -16.22 8.09 -4.22
N TYR A 90 -14.97 7.80 -3.80
CA TYR A 90 -13.78 8.41 -4.36
C TYR A 90 -13.65 8.12 -5.86
N CYS A 91 -13.69 6.84 -6.25
CA CYS A 91 -13.47 6.42 -7.63
C CYS A 91 -14.54 6.93 -8.59
N TYR A 92 -15.80 6.97 -8.15
CA TYR A 92 -16.87 7.54 -8.95
C TYR A 92 -16.71 9.06 -9.09
N LYS A 93 -16.29 9.75 -8.03
CA LYS A 93 -16.03 11.19 -8.09
C LYS A 93 -14.87 11.51 -9.05
N THR A 94 -13.76 10.78 -8.95
CA THR A 94 -12.50 11.04 -9.67
C THR A 94 -12.54 10.56 -11.12
N TYR A 95 -12.96 9.32 -11.37
CA TYR A 95 -12.85 8.68 -12.69
C TYR A 95 -14.18 8.26 -13.32
N LYS A 96 -15.31 8.43 -12.62
CA LYS A 96 -16.65 7.98 -13.07
C LYS A 96 -16.72 6.47 -13.29
N VAL A 97 -15.96 5.71 -12.51
CA VAL A 97 -15.96 4.24 -12.49
C VAL A 97 -16.37 3.72 -11.13
N LEU A 98 -16.87 2.49 -11.10
CA LEU A 98 -17.05 1.72 -9.86
C LEU A 98 -16.12 0.50 -9.89
N PRO A 99 -15.39 0.22 -8.80
CA PRO A 99 -14.54 -0.95 -8.69
C PRO A 99 -15.25 -2.28 -8.97
N ARG A 100 -14.65 -3.14 -9.79
CA ARG A 100 -15.09 -4.52 -10.07
C ARG A 100 -14.29 -5.49 -9.20
N ARG A 101 -14.72 -5.65 -7.95
CA ARG A 101 -13.92 -6.29 -6.89
C ARG A 101 -13.59 -7.77 -7.15
N ASP A 102 -14.47 -8.51 -7.80
CA ASP A 102 -14.29 -9.93 -8.14
C ASP A 102 -13.45 -10.15 -9.41
N TYR A 103 -13.17 -9.09 -10.18
CA TYR A 103 -12.59 -9.25 -11.51
C TYR A 103 -11.20 -9.90 -11.51
N LEU A 104 -10.33 -9.55 -10.55
CA LEU A 104 -9.00 -10.17 -10.45
C LEU A 104 -9.09 -11.66 -10.10
N ASP A 105 -9.99 -12.04 -9.20
CA ASP A 105 -10.18 -13.45 -8.83
C ASP A 105 -10.73 -14.26 -10.01
N VAL A 106 -11.65 -13.67 -10.78
CA VAL A 106 -12.22 -14.29 -11.99
C VAL A 106 -11.18 -14.42 -13.09
N GLN A 107 -10.39 -13.36 -13.32
CA GLN A 107 -9.44 -13.30 -14.43
C GLN A 107 -8.15 -14.09 -14.16
N TYR A 108 -7.71 -14.14 -12.90
CA TYR A 108 -6.42 -14.73 -12.50
C TYR A 108 -6.56 -15.89 -11.51
N TRP A 109 -7.74 -16.51 -11.43
CA TRP A 109 -8.02 -17.71 -10.64
C TRP A 109 -7.89 -17.54 -9.12
N GLY A 110 -7.63 -16.33 -8.62
CA GLY A 110 -7.48 -16.04 -7.19
C GLY A 110 -6.46 -16.96 -6.52
N ALA A 111 -6.90 -17.72 -5.52
CA ALA A 111 -6.07 -18.69 -4.82
C ALA A 111 -5.92 -20.04 -5.54
N ASP A 112 -6.76 -20.36 -6.54
CA ASP A 112 -6.70 -21.61 -7.29
C ASP A 112 -5.70 -21.54 -8.46
N ILE A 113 -4.44 -21.39 -8.09
CA ILE A 113 -3.32 -21.36 -9.03
C ILE A 113 -2.72 -22.75 -9.27
N SER A 114 -3.47 -23.81 -8.97
CA SER A 114 -3.02 -25.21 -9.04
C SER A 114 -2.48 -25.60 -10.42
N SER A 115 -3.10 -25.05 -11.47
CA SER A 115 -2.74 -25.26 -12.88
C SER A 115 -1.54 -24.44 -13.38
N SER A 116 -1.04 -23.50 -12.57
CA SER A 116 0.12 -22.66 -12.94
C SER A 116 1.44 -23.43 -12.82
N SER A 117 2.42 -23.11 -13.66
CA SER A 117 3.73 -23.76 -13.65
C SER A 117 4.88 -22.76 -13.81
N ASN A 118 6.06 -23.14 -13.33
CA ASN A 118 7.31 -22.37 -13.46
C ASN A 118 7.29 -20.96 -12.84
N ILE A 119 6.59 -20.79 -11.71
CA ILE A 119 6.54 -19.53 -10.97
C ILE A 119 7.18 -19.72 -9.59
N VAL A 120 8.08 -18.81 -9.22
CA VAL A 120 8.66 -18.73 -7.87
C VAL A 120 8.06 -17.50 -7.18
N PHE A 121 7.36 -17.71 -6.06
CA PHE A 121 6.86 -16.64 -5.20
C PHE A 121 7.82 -16.43 -4.03
N SER A 122 8.66 -15.40 -4.11
CA SER A 122 9.57 -15.01 -3.03
C SER A 122 8.96 -13.89 -2.19
N ASN A 123 8.96 -14.04 -0.86
CA ASN A 123 8.46 -13.03 0.08
C ASN A 123 9.47 -12.80 1.20
N GLY A 124 9.64 -11.54 1.61
CA GLY A 124 10.50 -11.15 2.73
C GLY A 124 9.74 -11.08 4.05
N ASN A 125 10.37 -11.44 5.17
CA ASN A 125 9.71 -11.37 6.48
C ASN A 125 9.52 -9.94 7.02
N LEU A 126 10.24 -8.96 6.47
CA LEU A 126 10.10 -7.54 6.80
C LEU A 126 9.16 -6.80 5.85
N ASP A 127 8.66 -7.47 4.80
CA ASP A 127 7.77 -6.87 3.82
C ASP A 127 6.33 -6.89 4.35
N PRO A 128 5.68 -5.72 4.54
CA PRO A 128 4.28 -5.68 4.97
C PRO A 128 3.32 -6.32 3.96
N TRP A 129 3.70 -6.49 2.69
CA TRP A 129 2.89 -7.12 1.65
C TRP A 129 2.96 -8.65 1.62
N ALA A 130 3.96 -9.25 2.27
CA ALA A 130 4.16 -10.70 2.26
C ALA A 130 2.91 -11.51 2.66
N PRO A 131 2.11 -11.12 3.68
CA PRO A 131 0.88 -11.83 4.03
C PRO A 131 -0.19 -11.85 2.93
N GLY A 132 -0.14 -10.90 1.97
CA GLY A 132 -1.02 -10.87 0.81
C GLY A 132 -0.55 -11.77 -0.35
N GLY A 133 0.65 -12.34 -0.27
CA GLY A 133 1.23 -13.21 -1.30
C GLY A 133 1.03 -14.71 -1.05
N ILE A 134 1.69 -15.52 -1.89
CA ILE A 134 1.73 -16.98 -1.74
C ILE A 134 2.86 -17.37 -0.79
N LEU A 135 2.50 -17.80 0.43
CA LEU A 135 3.45 -18.13 1.50
C LEU A 135 3.78 -19.63 1.62
N LYS A 136 3.03 -20.49 0.94
CA LYS A 136 3.21 -21.94 0.99
C LYS A 136 3.32 -22.48 -0.42
N LYS A 137 4.08 -23.56 -0.55
CA LYS A 137 4.23 -24.28 -1.80
C LYS A 137 2.87 -24.82 -2.25
N ASN A 138 2.55 -24.64 -3.53
CA ASN A 138 1.48 -25.38 -4.19
C ASN A 138 1.89 -26.87 -4.23
N PRO A 139 1.10 -27.82 -3.69
CA PRO A 139 1.48 -29.23 -3.61
C PRO A 139 1.98 -29.85 -4.93
N ASP A 140 1.53 -29.34 -6.08
CA ASP A 140 1.90 -29.83 -7.41
C ASP A 140 3.09 -29.10 -8.07
N SER A 141 3.74 -28.15 -7.39
CA SER A 141 4.87 -27.42 -7.95
C SER A 141 6.16 -28.26 -7.96
N PRO A 142 6.84 -28.46 -9.11
CA PRO A 142 8.01 -29.32 -9.23
C PRO A 142 9.32 -28.70 -8.68
N VAL A 143 9.31 -27.45 -8.21
CA VAL A 143 10.54 -26.79 -7.74
C VAL A 143 10.93 -27.30 -6.34
N GLY A 144 12.11 -27.93 -6.26
CA GLY A 144 12.70 -28.56 -5.08
C GLY A 144 13.22 -27.57 -4.03
N GLN A 145 13.58 -28.14 -2.87
CA GLN A 145 14.09 -27.47 -1.66
C GLN A 145 15.30 -26.58 -1.91
#